data_AF-A0AA36FCI1-F1
#
_entry.id   AF-A0AA36FCI1-F1
#
_cell.length_a   1.000
_cell.length_b   1.000
_cell.length_c   1.000
_cell.angle_alpha   90.00
_cell.angle_beta   90.00
_cell.angle_gamma   90.00
#
_symmetry.space_group_name_H-M   'P 1'
#
loop_
_entity.id
_entity.type
_entity.pdbx_description
1 polymer ?
#
loop_
_entity_poly.entity_id
_entity_poly.type
_entity_poly.pdbx_seq_one_letter_code
_entity_poly.pdbx_strand_id
1 'polypeptide(L)'
;MKDEELIVWTTPSIPSWNHMYMLEAMTFKVCVRLESDASPDSVRVQAWTNIYQAENSEGCWHGIDLPFIQRDTEQKSESGRNGKSYHQLIYGKSVLLTGFGIYQFTFRARYNTATSEWKWRNAYQSDGVINISPPTMDKWTQGPDFDHIVDNVHLGNFIAATKAEDLGFDAVLNVADNLDLILEPDSKLLYKKVPMADGAHNPIEDWKIKEAVEWLTSHKSYKILVNCRAGIGRAGSTVVSYVFKTNPDMSYNDAYKFVFTRRFIYPHKGLKDTLSRLYPK
;
A
#
# COMPACT_ATOMS: atom_id res chain seq x y z
N MET A 1 -20.00 -37.43 6.44
CA MET A 1 -18.55 -37.19 6.44
C MET A 1 -18.36 -35.72 6.76
N LYS A 2 -17.79 -35.37 7.92
CA LYS A 2 -17.27 -34.00 8.09
C LYS A 2 -15.99 -33.96 7.27
N ASP A 3 -15.98 -33.21 6.18
CA ASP A 3 -14.74 -32.82 5.49
C ASP A 3 -13.76 -32.37 6.58
N GLU A 4 -12.61 -33.03 6.68
CA GLU A 4 -11.56 -32.60 7.61
C GLU A 4 -11.19 -31.16 7.25
N GLU A 5 -11.22 -30.27 8.24
CA GLU A 5 -11.09 -28.84 8.02
C GLU A 5 -9.67 -28.52 7.51
N LEU A 6 -9.57 -28.12 6.23
CA LEU A 6 -8.30 -27.79 5.58
C LEU A 6 -7.60 -26.62 6.29
N ILE A 7 -8.36 -25.62 6.73
CA ILE A 7 -7.84 -24.48 7.48
C ILE A 7 -8.07 -24.73 8.96
N VAL A 8 -7.00 -24.80 9.76
CA VAL A 8 -7.06 -25.12 11.19
C VAL A 8 -7.30 -23.87 12.03
N TRP A 9 -6.48 -22.84 11.80
CA TRP A 9 -6.55 -21.57 12.50
C TRP A 9 -6.00 -20.44 11.64
N THR A 10 -6.34 -19.21 12.00
CA THR A 10 -5.89 -18.00 11.30
C THR A 10 -5.47 -16.93 12.27
N THR A 11 -4.60 -16.03 11.82
CA THR A 11 -4.23 -14.80 12.52
C THR A 11 -4.38 -13.62 11.55
N PRO A 12 -5.22 -12.62 11.87
CA PRO A 12 -6.17 -12.62 12.98
C PRO A 12 -7.18 -13.77 12.89
N SER A 13 -7.77 -14.16 14.03
CA SER A 13 -8.88 -15.12 14.04
C SER A 13 -10.10 -14.54 13.32
N ILE A 14 -11.03 -15.38 12.89
CA ILE A 14 -12.26 -14.96 12.22
C ILE A 14 -13.47 -15.64 12.87
N PRO A 15 -14.56 -14.89 13.17
CA PRO A 15 -14.69 -13.43 13.03
C PRO A 15 -13.79 -12.68 14.03
N SER A 16 -13.42 -11.44 13.71
CA SER A 16 -12.66 -10.57 14.62
C SER A 16 -12.93 -9.10 14.36
N TRP A 17 -12.60 -8.27 15.35
CA TRP A 17 -12.53 -6.82 15.21
C TRP A 17 -11.13 -6.36 15.60
N ASN A 18 -10.45 -5.68 14.69
CA ASN A 18 -9.08 -5.22 14.86
C ASN A 18 -9.04 -3.71 14.71
N HIS A 19 -8.18 -3.04 15.47
CA HIS A 19 -7.90 -1.61 15.32
C HIS A 19 -6.41 -1.42 15.08
N MET A 20 -6.06 -0.68 14.04
CA MET A 20 -4.68 -0.41 13.63
C MET A 20 -4.57 1.02 13.12
N TYR A 21 -3.35 1.49 12.95
CA TYR A 21 -3.05 2.78 12.34
C TYR A 21 -2.55 2.60 10.91
N MET A 22 -2.77 3.60 10.06
CA MET A 22 -2.13 3.66 8.75
C MET A 22 -0.61 3.52 8.91
N LEU A 23 0.01 2.84 7.95
CA LEU A 23 1.43 2.53 7.91
C LEU A 23 1.90 1.49 8.93
N GLU A 24 0.99 0.89 9.69
CA GLU A 24 1.28 -0.35 10.41
C GLU A 24 1.22 -1.56 9.48
N ALA A 25 2.01 -2.58 9.81
CA ALA A 25 2.01 -3.85 9.10
C ALA A 25 1.00 -4.81 9.71
N MET A 26 -0.05 -5.15 8.96
CA MET A 26 -0.99 -6.21 9.33
C MET A 26 -0.42 -7.55 8.88
N THR A 27 -0.19 -8.46 9.82
CA THR A 27 0.30 -9.81 9.51
C THR A 27 -0.88 -10.78 9.36
N PHE A 28 -1.01 -11.37 8.18
CA PHE A 28 -1.91 -12.48 7.92
C PHE A 28 -1.16 -13.79 8.08
N LYS A 29 -1.70 -14.72 8.88
CA LYS A 29 -1.25 -16.10 8.95
C LYS A 29 -2.43 -17.06 8.84
N VAL A 30 -2.19 -18.18 8.19
CA VAL A 30 -3.15 -19.27 8.04
C VAL A 30 -2.42 -20.57 8.28
N CYS A 31 -2.92 -21.38 9.20
CA CYS A 31 -2.49 -22.75 9.35
C CYS A 31 -3.42 -23.67 8.57
N VAL A 32 -2.83 -24.54 7.75
CA VAL A 32 -3.53 -25.57 7.01
C VAL A 32 -3.08 -26.95 7.45
N ARG A 33 -4.00 -27.91 7.45
CA ARG A 33 -3.73 -29.32 7.74
C ARG A 33 -3.63 -30.10 6.42
N LEU A 34 -2.50 -30.76 6.18
CA LEU A 34 -2.28 -31.61 5.00
C LEU A 34 -1.81 -33.01 5.42
N GLU A 35 -1.95 -33.97 4.50
CA GLU A 35 -1.38 -35.31 4.66
C GLU A 35 0.15 -35.23 4.78
N SER A 36 0.76 -36.13 5.56
CA SER A 36 2.16 -35.98 5.98
C SER A 36 3.19 -35.94 4.84
N ASP A 37 2.86 -36.54 3.71
CA ASP A 37 3.65 -36.60 2.48
C ASP A 37 3.38 -35.44 1.52
N ALA A 38 2.35 -34.61 1.78
CA ALA A 38 2.01 -33.48 0.94
C ALA A 38 3.10 -32.39 0.98
N SER A 39 3.44 -31.86 -0.20
CA SER A 39 4.32 -30.69 -0.31
C SER A 39 3.61 -29.42 0.15
N PRO A 40 4.30 -28.45 0.78
CA PRO A 40 3.74 -27.11 1.00
C PRO A 40 3.23 -26.42 -0.28
N ASP A 41 3.78 -26.75 -1.45
CA ASP A 41 3.34 -26.19 -2.73
C ASP A 41 2.09 -26.87 -3.29
N SER A 42 1.59 -27.93 -2.64
CA SER A 42 0.36 -28.63 -3.04
C SER A 42 -0.91 -27.83 -2.75
N VAL A 43 -0.80 -26.73 -2.01
CA VAL A 43 -1.92 -25.83 -1.69
C VAL A 43 -1.59 -24.38 -1.99
N ARG A 44 -2.63 -23.63 -2.33
CA ARG A 44 -2.60 -22.18 -2.41
C ARG A 44 -3.44 -21.61 -1.28
N VAL A 45 -2.86 -20.67 -0.54
CA VAL A 45 -3.48 -20.04 0.62
C VAL A 45 -3.54 -18.53 0.41
N GLN A 46 -4.69 -17.93 0.71
CA GLN A 46 -4.93 -16.51 0.49
C GLN A 46 -5.64 -15.85 1.67
N ALA A 47 -5.25 -14.60 1.94
CA ALA A 47 -6.14 -13.63 2.55
C ALA A 47 -7.01 -13.02 1.44
N TRP A 48 -8.33 -13.05 1.58
CA TRP A 48 -9.28 -12.38 0.69
C TRP A 48 -9.71 -11.09 1.40
N THR A 49 -9.51 -9.92 0.80
CA THR A 49 -9.72 -8.65 1.53
C THR A 49 -10.02 -7.48 0.60
N ASN A 50 -10.66 -6.44 1.13
CA ASN A 50 -10.87 -5.16 0.48
C ASN A 50 -9.97 -4.03 1.05
N ILE A 51 -8.98 -4.37 1.89
CA ILE A 51 -8.04 -3.39 2.46
C ILE A 51 -7.26 -2.66 1.35
N TYR A 52 -7.08 -1.35 1.52
CA TYR A 52 -6.17 -0.57 0.69
C TYR A 52 -4.73 -0.90 1.05
N GLN A 53 -3.98 -1.30 0.02
CA GLN A 53 -2.56 -1.60 0.10
C GLN A 53 -1.90 -1.24 -1.25
N ALA A 54 -0.57 -1.31 -1.33
CA ALA A 54 0.20 -0.86 -2.50
C ALA A 54 -0.30 -1.43 -3.85
N GLU A 55 -0.75 -2.68 -3.88
CA GLU A 55 -1.28 -3.36 -5.05
C GLU A 55 -2.83 -3.37 -5.14
N ASN A 56 -3.55 -2.75 -4.19
CA ASN A 56 -5.02 -2.60 -4.21
C ASN A 56 -5.43 -1.18 -3.83
N SER A 57 -5.18 -0.24 -4.73
CA SER A 57 -5.57 1.17 -4.53
C SER A 57 -7.07 1.43 -4.75
N GLU A 58 -7.88 0.41 -5.07
CA GLU A 58 -9.29 0.60 -5.38
C GLU A 58 -10.23 0.28 -4.22
N GLY A 59 -9.75 -0.46 -3.23
CA GLY A 59 -10.58 -0.99 -2.14
C GLY A 59 -11.49 -2.13 -2.60
N CYS A 60 -11.17 -2.79 -3.72
CA CYS A 60 -11.92 -3.93 -4.22
C CYS A 60 -11.50 -5.21 -3.48
N TRP A 61 -12.44 -6.15 -3.35
CA TRP A 61 -12.12 -7.49 -2.82
C TRP A 61 -11.15 -8.20 -3.76
N HIS A 62 -10.00 -8.61 -3.23
CA HIS A 62 -8.95 -9.31 -3.97
C HIS A 62 -8.25 -10.33 -3.08
N GLY A 63 -7.47 -11.21 -3.71
CA GLY A 63 -6.71 -12.26 -3.02
C GLY A 63 -5.26 -11.87 -2.88
N ILE A 64 -4.75 -11.94 -1.66
CA ILE A 64 -3.33 -11.80 -1.33
C ILE A 64 -2.78 -13.20 -1.09
N ASP A 65 -1.89 -13.65 -1.96
CA ASP A 65 -1.20 -14.94 -1.79
C ASP A 65 -0.31 -14.92 -0.55
N LEU A 66 -0.48 -15.95 0.29
CA LEU A 66 0.29 -16.16 1.50
C LEU A 66 1.34 -17.25 1.22
N PRO A 67 2.64 -16.92 1.19
CA PRO A 67 3.69 -17.91 1.00
C PRO A 67 3.83 -18.81 2.24
N PHE A 68 4.35 -20.01 2.02
CA PHE A 68 4.73 -20.92 3.11
C PHE A 68 5.82 -20.27 3.98
N ILE A 69 5.64 -20.33 5.30
CA ILE A 69 6.60 -19.83 6.29
C ILE A 69 7.33 -21.01 6.93
N GLN A 70 6.58 -21.90 7.59
CA GLN A 70 7.14 -23.00 8.37
C GLN A 70 6.12 -24.09 8.66
N ARG A 71 6.60 -25.25 9.11
CA ARG A 71 5.75 -26.28 9.73
C ARG A 71 5.42 -25.88 11.15
N ASP A 72 4.20 -26.16 11.60
CA ASP A 72 3.85 -26.06 13.00
C ASP A 72 4.45 -27.25 13.76
N THR A 73 5.53 -27.00 14.50
CA THR A 73 6.25 -28.03 15.26
C THR A 73 5.74 -28.18 16.69
N GLU A 74 4.84 -27.31 17.14
CA GLU A 74 4.33 -27.32 18.52
C GLU A 74 3.18 -28.33 18.70
N GLN A 75 2.52 -28.74 17.62
CA GLN A 75 1.49 -29.77 17.65
C GLN A 75 2.02 -31.10 17.07
N LYS A 76 1.94 -32.18 17.86
CA LYS A 76 2.31 -33.54 17.44
C LYS A 76 1.48 -33.95 16.20
N SER A 77 2.08 -34.74 15.32
CA SER A 77 1.39 -35.36 14.20
C SER A 77 0.12 -36.07 14.68
N GLU A 78 -1.03 -35.58 14.22
CA GLU A 78 -2.32 -36.18 14.56
C GLU A 78 -2.51 -37.43 13.68
N SER A 79 -2.79 -38.56 14.35
CA SER A 79 -3.26 -39.76 13.66
C SER A 79 -4.72 -39.53 13.28
N GLY A 80 -5.00 -39.35 11.99
CA GLY A 80 -6.36 -39.22 11.51
C GLY A 80 -7.14 -40.53 11.68
N ARG A 81 -8.47 -40.43 11.66
CA ARG A 81 -9.39 -41.58 11.86
C ARG A 81 -9.20 -42.72 10.87
N ASN A 82 -8.50 -42.47 9.76
CA ASN A 82 -8.26 -43.42 8.67
C ASN A 82 -6.82 -43.97 8.64
N GLY A 83 -6.01 -43.76 9.70
CA GLY A 83 -4.60 -44.18 9.74
C GLY A 83 -3.65 -43.28 8.94
N LYS A 84 -4.15 -42.21 8.32
CA LYS A 84 -3.34 -41.17 7.69
C LYS A 84 -2.74 -40.26 8.76
N SER A 85 -1.48 -39.90 8.62
CA SER A 85 -0.82 -38.91 9.46
C SER A 85 -0.91 -37.54 8.81
N TYR A 86 -1.12 -36.49 9.61
CA TYR A 86 -1.23 -35.12 9.11
C TYR A 86 -0.14 -34.23 9.72
N HIS A 87 0.27 -33.22 8.95
CA HIS A 87 1.08 -32.12 9.44
C HIS A 87 0.35 -30.79 9.28
N GLN A 88 0.72 -29.82 10.10
CA GLN A 88 0.20 -28.45 10.03
C GLN A 88 1.26 -27.52 9.44
N LEU A 89 0.87 -26.74 8.44
CA LEU A 89 1.74 -25.81 7.72
C LEU A 89 1.23 -24.39 7.91
N ILE A 90 2.15 -23.47 8.22
CA ILE A 90 1.85 -22.05 8.44
C ILE A 90 2.25 -21.27 7.19
N TYR A 91 1.28 -20.55 6.63
CA TYR A 91 1.45 -19.61 5.52
C TYR A 91 1.21 -18.20 6.05
N GLY A 92 1.88 -17.19 5.50
CA GLY A 92 1.60 -15.82 5.91
C GLY A 92 2.38 -14.74 5.19
N LYS A 93 1.86 -13.51 5.30
CA LYS A 93 2.42 -12.30 4.69
C LYS A 93 2.05 -11.10 5.55
N SER A 94 2.96 -10.13 5.65
CA SER A 94 2.66 -8.82 6.20
C SER A 94 2.25 -7.86 5.08
N VAL A 95 1.18 -7.11 5.31
CA VAL A 95 0.65 -6.11 4.39
C VAL A 95 0.66 -4.76 5.07
N LEU A 96 1.21 -3.75 4.41
CA LEU A 96 1.23 -2.40 4.94
C LEU A 96 -0.10 -1.70 4.65
N LEU A 97 -0.70 -1.10 5.67
CA LEU A 97 -2.00 -0.46 5.59
C LEU A 97 -1.88 0.96 5.02
N THR A 98 -2.45 1.23 3.85
CA THR A 98 -2.27 2.53 3.15
C THR A 98 -3.52 3.40 3.07
N GLY A 99 -4.65 2.93 3.59
CA GLY A 99 -5.89 3.70 3.68
C GLY A 99 -6.51 3.60 5.08
N PHE A 100 -7.07 4.71 5.56
CA PHE A 100 -7.89 4.73 6.78
C PHE A 100 -9.35 4.43 6.45
N GLY A 101 -10.07 3.83 7.39
CA GLY A 101 -11.46 3.41 7.20
C GLY A 101 -11.73 2.04 7.79
N ILE A 102 -12.91 1.49 7.50
CA ILE A 102 -13.32 0.16 7.94
C ILE A 102 -13.24 -0.80 6.76
N TYR A 103 -12.48 -1.88 6.93
CA TYR A 103 -12.25 -2.90 5.92
C TYR A 103 -12.54 -4.29 6.48
N GLN A 104 -12.65 -5.25 5.57
CA GLN A 104 -12.96 -6.64 5.87
C GLN A 104 -11.93 -7.57 5.23
N PHE A 105 -11.74 -8.71 5.87
CA PHE A 105 -10.89 -9.78 5.36
C PHE A 105 -11.41 -11.15 5.78
N THR A 106 -11.12 -12.15 4.97
CA THR A 106 -11.32 -13.55 5.28
C THR A 106 -10.18 -14.41 4.72
N PHE A 107 -10.19 -15.70 4.98
CA PHE A 107 -9.15 -16.61 4.52
C PHE A 107 -9.73 -17.76 3.71
N ARG A 108 -8.97 -18.19 2.71
CA ARG A 108 -9.31 -19.33 1.88
C ARG A 108 -8.08 -20.12 1.48
N ALA A 109 -8.26 -21.41 1.31
CA ALA A 109 -7.23 -22.32 0.82
C ALA A 109 -7.83 -23.28 -0.21
N ARG A 110 -7.02 -23.74 -1.16
CA ARG A 110 -7.38 -24.82 -2.08
C ARG A 110 -6.16 -25.65 -2.43
N TYR A 111 -6.37 -26.90 -2.79
CA TYR A 111 -5.32 -27.69 -3.41
C TYR A 111 -5.01 -27.17 -4.81
N ASN A 112 -3.75 -27.29 -5.23
CA ASN A 112 -3.29 -26.91 -6.56
C ASN A 112 -3.61 -28.03 -7.58
N THR A 113 -4.88 -28.39 -7.69
CA THR A 113 -5.38 -29.28 -8.73
C THR A 113 -6.44 -28.57 -9.58
N ALA A 114 -6.60 -28.99 -10.82
CA ALA A 114 -7.46 -28.31 -11.80
C ALA A 114 -8.94 -28.21 -11.37
N THR A 115 -9.40 -29.09 -10.48
CA THR A 115 -10.80 -29.21 -10.06
C THR A 115 -11.06 -28.75 -8.63
N SER A 116 -10.03 -28.29 -7.90
CA SER A 116 -10.18 -27.94 -6.48
C SER A 116 -10.88 -26.60 -6.27
N GLU A 117 -11.97 -26.64 -5.51
CA GLU A 117 -12.69 -25.46 -5.05
C GLU A 117 -11.99 -24.78 -3.86
N TRP A 118 -12.28 -23.50 -3.67
CA TRP A 118 -11.83 -22.75 -2.49
C TRP A 118 -12.58 -23.22 -1.24
N LYS A 119 -11.82 -23.66 -0.23
CA LYS A 119 -12.31 -23.87 1.12
C LYS A 119 -12.12 -22.58 1.90
N TRP A 120 -13.23 -21.99 2.37
CA TRP A 120 -13.24 -20.76 3.15
C TRP A 120 -13.15 -21.08 4.64
N ARG A 121 -12.50 -20.20 5.41
CA ARG A 121 -12.31 -20.42 6.85
C ARG A 121 -13.63 -20.37 7.65
N ASN A 122 -14.52 -19.45 7.32
CA ASN A 122 -15.84 -19.37 7.95
C ASN A 122 -16.95 -19.32 6.90
N ALA A 123 -18.20 -19.42 7.37
CA ALA A 123 -19.37 -19.20 6.55
C ALA A 123 -19.39 -17.78 5.95
N TYR A 124 -20.17 -17.61 4.89
CA TYR A 124 -20.37 -16.33 4.23
C TYR A 124 -20.69 -15.21 5.25
N GLN A 125 -20.08 -14.04 5.07
CA GLN A 125 -20.21 -12.85 5.94
C GLN A 125 -19.74 -13.00 7.39
N SER A 126 -19.05 -14.09 7.73
CA SER A 126 -18.30 -14.21 8.98
C SER A 126 -16.86 -13.76 8.74
N ASP A 127 -16.66 -12.45 8.57
CA ASP A 127 -15.36 -11.87 8.22
C ASP A 127 -14.64 -11.30 9.44
N GLY A 128 -13.32 -11.13 9.32
CA GLY A 128 -12.57 -10.22 10.17
C GLY A 128 -12.81 -8.79 9.71
N VAL A 129 -12.98 -7.88 10.67
CA VAL A 129 -13.10 -6.44 10.43
C VAL A 129 -11.84 -5.77 10.96
N ILE A 130 -11.36 -4.78 10.24
CA ILE A 130 -10.27 -3.90 10.67
C ILE A 130 -10.71 -2.44 10.51
N ASN A 131 -10.64 -1.69 11.61
CA ASN A 131 -10.74 -0.25 11.62
C ASN A 131 -9.32 0.33 11.56
N ILE A 132 -9.02 1.12 10.53
CA ILE A 132 -7.71 1.73 10.32
C ILE A 132 -7.85 3.23 10.56
N SER A 133 -7.12 3.74 11.55
CA SER A 133 -7.07 5.18 11.87
C SER A 133 -5.91 5.87 11.16
N PRO A 134 -5.94 7.21 11.00
CA PRO A 134 -4.78 7.97 10.55
C PRO A 134 -3.53 7.67 11.39
N PRO A 135 -2.32 7.81 10.84
CA PRO A 135 -1.10 7.40 11.54
C PRO A 135 -0.88 8.17 12.85
N THR A 136 -0.22 7.54 13.82
CA THR A 136 0.20 8.18 15.08
C THR A 136 1.72 8.15 15.20
N MET A 137 2.34 9.29 15.54
CA MET A 137 3.78 9.44 15.81
C MET A 137 4.75 8.98 14.69
N ASP A 138 4.41 9.17 13.42
CA ASP A 138 5.35 8.88 12.33
C ASP A 138 6.53 9.85 12.29
N LYS A 139 7.68 9.40 11.74
CA LYS A 139 8.88 10.22 11.49
C LYS A 139 8.55 11.55 10.81
N TRP A 140 7.62 11.54 9.85
CA TRP A 140 7.22 12.75 9.11
C TRP A 140 6.54 13.81 9.99
N THR A 141 6.12 13.47 11.21
CA THR A 141 5.54 14.42 12.18
C THR A 141 6.58 15.12 13.07
N GLN A 142 7.85 14.67 13.06
CA GLN A 142 8.88 15.08 14.02
C GLN A 142 9.76 16.25 13.53
N GLY A 143 9.52 16.76 12.33
CA GLY A 143 10.30 17.86 11.76
C GLY A 143 10.26 17.88 10.23
N PRO A 144 11.09 18.72 9.58
CA PRO A 144 11.30 18.65 8.14
C PRO A 144 11.72 17.25 7.73
N ASP A 145 10.97 16.62 6.82
CA ASP A 145 11.27 15.29 6.29
C ASP A 145 11.06 15.31 4.78
N PHE A 146 12.12 15.03 4.04
CA PHE A 146 12.14 15.04 2.59
C PHE A 146 13.29 14.17 2.07
N ASP A 147 13.13 13.65 0.86
CA ASP A 147 14.16 12.87 0.17
C ASP A 147 14.32 13.37 -1.26
N HIS A 148 15.55 13.29 -1.78
CA HIS A 148 15.81 13.45 -3.21
C HIS A 148 15.25 12.27 -3.98
N ILE A 149 14.50 12.52 -5.06
CA ILE A 149 13.88 11.46 -5.86
C ILE A 149 14.56 11.32 -7.22
N VAL A 150 14.56 12.38 -8.02
CA VAL A 150 15.07 12.37 -9.39
C VAL A 150 15.44 13.78 -9.81
N ASP A 151 16.53 13.93 -10.57
CA ASP A 151 17.01 15.22 -11.09
C ASP A 151 17.06 16.31 -10.00
N ASN A 152 16.26 17.36 -10.16
CA ASN A 152 16.11 18.49 -9.26
C ASN A 152 14.89 18.38 -8.33
N VAL A 153 14.14 17.27 -8.38
CA VAL A 153 12.86 17.05 -7.68
C VAL A 153 13.07 16.28 -6.37
N HIS A 154 12.59 16.87 -5.28
CA HIS A 154 12.55 16.28 -3.95
C HIS A 154 11.09 16.12 -3.51
N LEU A 155 10.83 15.13 -2.66
CA LEU A 155 9.52 14.83 -2.12
C LEU A 155 9.55 14.94 -0.59
N GLY A 156 8.64 15.72 0.00
CA GLY A 156 8.65 15.92 1.45
C GLY A 156 7.32 16.35 2.07
N ASN A 157 7.34 16.50 3.39
CA ASN A 157 6.19 16.91 4.20
C ASN A 157 5.98 18.44 4.21
N PHE A 158 4.87 18.88 4.79
CA PHE A 158 4.55 20.31 4.89
C PHE A 158 5.56 21.07 5.76
N ILE A 159 6.12 20.43 6.80
CA ILE A 159 7.12 21.05 7.67
C ILE A 159 8.38 21.41 6.87
N ALA A 160 8.83 20.55 5.95
CA ALA A 160 9.93 20.86 5.04
C ALA A 160 9.59 22.03 4.11
N ALA A 161 8.36 22.11 3.61
CA ALA A 161 7.92 23.24 2.78
C ALA A 161 7.93 24.57 3.54
N THR A 162 7.55 24.58 4.83
CA THR A 162 7.64 25.79 5.67
C THR A 162 9.06 26.28 5.93
N LYS A 163 10.07 25.44 5.67
CA LYS A 163 11.50 25.77 5.82
C LYS A 163 12.25 25.66 4.50
N ALA A 164 11.56 25.77 3.37
CA ALA A 164 12.12 25.44 2.07
C ALA A 164 13.36 26.29 1.74
N GLU A 165 13.33 27.59 2.01
CA GLU A 165 14.47 28.49 1.78
C GLU A 165 15.67 28.12 2.67
N ASP A 166 15.45 27.88 3.96
CA ASP A 166 16.51 27.45 4.91
C ASP A 166 17.14 26.09 4.51
N LEU A 167 16.36 25.22 3.89
CA LEU A 167 16.79 23.92 3.37
C LEU A 167 17.43 24.01 1.98
N GLY A 168 17.53 25.23 1.43
CA GLY A 168 18.13 25.52 0.14
C GLY A 168 17.32 24.98 -1.03
N PHE A 169 16.00 25.09 -0.97
CA PHE A 169 15.12 24.90 -2.12
C PHE A 169 14.85 26.23 -2.81
N ASP A 170 14.81 26.20 -4.13
CA ASP A 170 14.52 27.38 -4.95
C ASP A 170 13.01 27.47 -5.27
N ALA A 171 12.29 26.35 -5.18
CA ALA A 171 10.87 26.30 -5.49
C ALA A 171 10.10 25.24 -4.68
N VAL A 172 8.82 25.51 -4.42
CA VAL A 172 7.88 24.59 -3.77
C VAL A 172 6.64 24.38 -4.64
N LEU A 173 6.33 23.11 -4.90
CA LEU A 173 5.04 22.67 -5.42
C LEU A 173 4.21 22.05 -4.31
N ASN A 174 3.26 22.83 -3.77
CA ASN A 174 2.35 22.37 -2.74
C ASN A 174 1.07 21.80 -3.35
N VAL A 175 0.85 20.50 -3.15
CA VAL A 175 -0.34 19.81 -3.67
C VAL A 175 -1.41 19.55 -2.61
N ALA A 176 -1.26 20.09 -1.40
CA ALA A 176 -2.28 19.99 -0.37
C ALA A 176 -3.36 21.06 -0.56
N ASP A 177 -4.63 20.66 -0.62
CA ASP A 177 -5.78 21.57 -0.63
C ASP A 177 -5.90 22.39 0.65
N ASN A 178 -5.70 21.73 1.80
CA ASN A 178 -5.97 22.23 3.13
C ASN A 178 -4.78 22.88 3.85
N LEU A 179 -3.63 23.02 3.16
CA LEU A 179 -2.43 23.62 3.72
C LEU A 179 -1.90 24.68 2.75
N ASP A 180 -1.69 25.87 3.24
CA ASP A 180 -1.15 27.01 2.49
C ASP A 180 0.18 27.42 3.08
N LEU A 181 1.19 27.58 2.22
CA LEU A 181 2.47 28.12 2.62
C LEU A 181 2.34 29.64 2.73
N ILE A 182 2.68 30.19 3.88
CA ILE A 182 2.81 31.63 4.08
C ILE A 182 4.27 31.98 3.80
N LEU A 183 4.49 32.81 2.80
CA LEU A 183 5.82 33.30 2.44
C LEU A 183 6.03 34.68 3.01
N GLU A 184 7.26 34.93 3.45
CA GLU A 184 7.69 36.27 3.80
C GLU A 184 7.65 37.19 2.56
N PRO A 185 7.37 38.50 2.70
CA PRO A 185 7.25 39.41 1.57
C PRO A 185 8.47 39.48 0.64
N ASP A 186 9.66 39.22 1.17
CA ASP A 186 10.95 39.22 0.46
C ASP A 186 11.45 37.82 0.05
N SER A 187 10.62 36.79 0.28
CA SER A 187 10.92 35.41 -0.12
C SER A 187 11.21 35.33 -1.61
N LYS A 188 12.29 34.63 -1.96
CA LYS A 188 12.66 34.36 -3.36
C LYS A 188 12.15 33.01 -3.82
N LEU A 189 11.48 32.28 -2.93
CA LEU A 189 10.96 30.96 -3.20
C LEU A 189 9.87 31.01 -4.26
N LEU A 190 10.09 30.30 -5.37
CA LEU A 190 9.05 30.13 -6.36
C LEU A 190 7.99 29.16 -5.82
N TYR A 191 6.77 29.65 -5.59
CA TYR A 191 5.68 28.84 -5.04
C TYR A 191 4.56 28.58 -6.04
N LYS A 192 4.16 27.32 -6.16
CA LYS A 192 3.00 26.87 -6.91
C LYS A 192 2.11 25.98 -6.04
N LYS A 193 0.80 26.25 -6.04
CA LYS A 193 -0.20 25.37 -5.42
C LYS A 193 -1.06 24.68 -6.49
N VAL A 194 -1.26 23.37 -6.35
CA VAL A 194 -2.19 22.55 -7.13
C VAL A 194 -3.02 21.70 -6.16
N PRO A 195 -4.16 22.20 -5.66
CA PRO A 195 -4.83 21.64 -4.48
C PRO A 195 -5.49 20.28 -4.75
N MET A 196 -5.02 19.23 -4.07
CA MET A 196 -5.56 17.86 -4.14
C MET A 196 -6.15 17.44 -2.79
N ALA A 197 -7.29 16.73 -2.83
CA ALA A 197 -7.96 16.19 -1.65
C ALA A 197 -7.09 15.13 -0.96
N ASP A 198 -7.06 15.13 0.38
CA ASP A 198 -6.28 14.16 1.14
C ASP A 198 -6.91 12.76 1.18
N GLY A 199 -6.10 11.73 1.41
CA GLY A 199 -6.56 10.35 1.54
C GLY A 199 -6.47 9.53 0.26
N ALA A 200 -5.81 8.38 0.33
CA ALA A 200 -5.50 7.51 -0.81
C ALA A 200 -6.73 7.02 -1.59
N HIS A 201 -7.90 6.98 -0.95
CA HIS A 201 -9.14 6.55 -1.58
C HIS A 201 -9.72 7.59 -2.55
N ASN A 202 -9.31 8.86 -2.43
CA ASN A 202 -9.79 9.94 -3.29
C ASN A 202 -8.99 9.96 -4.60
N PRO A 203 -9.63 9.78 -5.77
CA PRO A 203 -8.94 9.95 -7.04
C PRO A 203 -8.50 11.40 -7.22
N ILE A 204 -7.36 11.60 -7.88
CA ILE A 204 -6.88 12.93 -8.26
C ILE A 204 -7.37 13.22 -9.67
N GLU A 205 -7.93 14.42 -9.89
CA GLU A 205 -8.41 14.82 -11.20
C GLU A 205 -7.26 14.91 -12.22
N ASP A 206 -7.47 14.36 -13.42
CA ASP A 206 -6.44 14.25 -14.47
C ASP A 206 -5.75 15.61 -14.78
N TRP A 207 -6.51 16.71 -14.79
CA TRP A 207 -5.96 18.04 -15.07
C TRP A 207 -4.99 18.53 -13.99
N LYS A 208 -5.19 18.16 -12.72
CA LYS A 208 -4.28 18.54 -11.62
C LYS A 208 -2.96 17.77 -11.70
N ILE A 209 -3.02 16.49 -12.05
CA ILE A 209 -1.81 15.70 -12.33
C ILE A 209 -1.05 16.32 -13.50
N LYS A 210 -1.74 16.63 -14.59
CA LYS A 210 -1.15 17.24 -15.77
C LYS A 210 -0.48 18.58 -15.44
N GLU A 211 -1.19 19.49 -14.78
CA GLU A 211 -0.66 20.81 -14.40
C GLU A 211 0.57 20.70 -13.51
N ALA A 212 0.53 19.84 -12.48
CA ALA A 212 1.66 19.63 -11.58
C ALA A 212 2.90 19.08 -12.32
N VAL A 213 2.71 18.08 -13.19
CA VAL A 213 3.80 17.48 -13.96
C VAL A 213 4.39 18.46 -14.99
N GLU A 214 3.54 19.24 -15.67
CA GLU A 214 3.99 20.27 -16.62
C GLU A 214 4.76 21.40 -15.91
N TRP A 215 4.34 21.79 -14.72
CA TRP A 215 5.07 22.75 -13.91
C TRP A 215 6.45 22.21 -13.50
N LEU A 216 6.54 20.97 -13.03
CA LEU A 216 7.84 20.35 -12.72
C LEU A 216 8.76 20.28 -13.95
N THR A 217 8.19 19.93 -15.11
CA THR A 217 8.95 19.78 -16.35
C THR A 217 9.49 21.12 -16.88
N SER A 218 8.81 22.23 -16.60
CA SER A 218 9.24 23.57 -17.03
C SER A 218 10.24 24.24 -16.09
N HIS A 219 10.49 23.69 -14.89
CA HIS A 219 11.34 24.30 -13.86
C HIS A 219 12.59 23.47 -13.52
N LYS A 220 13.18 22.77 -14.51
CA LYS A 220 14.34 21.87 -14.31
C LYS A 220 15.60 22.54 -13.73
N SER A 221 15.71 23.87 -13.82
CA SER A 221 16.83 24.64 -13.27
C SER A 221 16.70 24.94 -11.78
N TYR A 222 15.53 24.72 -11.17
CA TYR A 222 15.27 24.99 -9.76
C TYR A 222 15.48 23.73 -8.93
N LYS A 223 15.99 23.80 -7.71
CA LYS A 223 15.86 22.71 -6.75
C LYS A 223 14.45 22.74 -6.15
N ILE A 224 13.61 21.78 -6.52
CA ILE A 224 12.17 21.78 -6.24
C ILE A 224 11.85 20.83 -5.08
N LEU A 225 11.03 21.29 -4.15
CA LEU A 225 10.33 20.45 -3.17
C LEU A 225 8.85 20.29 -3.56
N VAL A 226 8.43 19.05 -3.82
CA VAL A 226 7.01 18.67 -3.96
C VAL A 226 6.51 18.23 -2.60
N ASN A 227 5.46 18.87 -2.09
CA ASN A 227 4.94 18.58 -0.76
C ASN A 227 3.42 18.41 -0.73
N CYS A 228 2.96 17.67 0.26
CA CYS A 228 1.59 17.74 0.76
C CYS A 228 1.67 17.85 2.29
N ARG A 229 0.75 17.24 3.04
CA ARG A 229 0.88 17.13 4.51
C ARG A 229 2.09 16.28 4.92
N ALA A 230 2.10 15.01 4.51
CA ALA A 230 3.11 14.03 4.92
C ALA A 230 4.21 13.78 3.86
N GLY A 231 3.98 14.19 2.60
CA GLY A 231 4.88 13.85 1.50
C GLY A 231 4.82 12.38 1.10
N ILE A 232 3.63 11.76 1.20
CA ILE A 232 3.42 10.32 0.99
C ILE A 232 2.33 10.06 -0.07
N GLY A 233 1.09 10.51 0.18
CA GLY A 233 -0.07 10.26 -0.68
C GLY A 233 -0.13 11.13 -1.94
N ARG A 234 -0.67 12.36 -1.77
CA ARG A 234 -0.84 13.36 -2.85
C ARG A 234 0.47 13.66 -3.58
N ALA A 235 1.47 14.11 -2.82
CA ALA A 235 2.78 14.46 -3.37
C ALA A 235 3.53 13.25 -3.95
N GLY A 236 3.41 12.07 -3.33
CA GLY A 236 3.96 10.83 -3.91
C GLY A 236 3.31 10.47 -5.24
N SER A 237 1.98 10.64 -5.36
CA SER A 237 1.25 10.45 -6.62
C SER A 237 1.74 11.41 -7.70
N THR A 238 1.95 12.69 -7.36
CA THR A 238 2.50 13.70 -8.28
C THR A 238 3.91 13.33 -8.76
N VAL A 239 4.79 12.90 -7.86
CA VAL A 239 6.17 12.54 -8.21
C VAL A 239 6.24 11.25 -9.02
N VAL A 240 5.42 10.23 -8.72
CA VAL A 240 5.26 9.04 -9.57
C VAL A 240 4.80 9.43 -10.98
N SER A 241 3.85 10.36 -11.08
CA SER A 241 3.37 10.89 -12.37
C SER A 241 4.49 11.57 -13.16
N TYR A 242 5.32 12.37 -12.49
CA TYR A 242 6.47 13.04 -13.10
C TYR A 242 7.50 12.03 -13.61
N VAL A 243 7.90 11.05 -12.78
CA VAL A 243 8.84 9.98 -13.18
C VAL A 243 8.28 9.19 -14.36
N PHE A 244 7.01 8.79 -14.29
CA PHE A 244 6.35 8.06 -15.38
C PHE A 244 6.37 8.86 -16.69
N LYS A 245 6.05 10.15 -16.65
CA LYS A 245 6.04 11.02 -17.84
C LYS A 245 7.43 11.24 -18.42
N THR A 246 8.44 11.44 -17.57
CA THR A 246 9.79 11.78 -18.01
C THR A 246 10.63 10.59 -18.45
N ASN A 247 10.21 9.37 -18.14
CA ASN A 247 10.91 8.13 -18.49
C ASN A 247 10.02 7.27 -19.39
N PRO A 248 10.05 7.44 -20.74
CA PRO A 248 9.13 6.75 -21.65
C PRO A 248 9.22 5.22 -21.55
N ASP A 249 10.40 4.67 -21.22
CA ASP A 249 10.60 3.22 -21.15
C ASP A 249 10.09 2.57 -19.85
N MET A 250 9.69 3.36 -18.84
CA MET A 250 9.18 2.83 -17.56
C MET A 250 7.69 2.51 -17.63
N SER A 251 7.30 1.31 -17.20
CA SER A 251 5.90 1.03 -16.88
C SER A 251 5.45 1.83 -15.64
N TYR A 252 4.14 1.88 -15.37
CA TYR A 252 3.62 2.46 -14.12
C TYR A 252 4.27 1.82 -12.89
N ASN A 253 4.40 0.49 -12.90
CA ASN A 253 4.98 -0.25 -11.78
C ASN A 253 6.46 0.09 -11.58
N ASP A 254 7.20 0.33 -12.67
CA ASP A 254 8.61 0.73 -12.58
C ASP A 254 8.75 2.14 -12.01
N ALA A 255 7.94 3.09 -12.48
CA ALA A 255 7.90 4.45 -11.95
C ALA A 255 7.50 4.49 -10.47
N TYR A 256 6.48 3.71 -10.08
CA TYR A 256 6.07 3.57 -8.69
C TYR A 256 7.22 3.02 -7.83
N LYS A 257 7.81 1.89 -8.21
CA LYS A 257 8.93 1.27 -7.49
C LYS A 257 10.13 2.21 -7.40
N PHE A 258 10.42 2.96 -8.46
CA PHE A 258 11.50 3.92 -8.50
C PHE A 258 11.35 4.99 -7.40
N VAL A 259 10.14 5.54 -7.23
CA VAL A 259 9.89 6.54 -6.17
C VAL A 259 9.84 5.86 -4.79
N PHE A 260 9.12 4.74 -4.68
CA PHE A 260 8.92 4.00 -3.42
C PHE A 260 10.23 3.58 -2.76
N THR A 261 11.22 3.15 -3.56
CA THR A 261 12.53 2.73 -3.05
C THR A 261 13.38 3.86 -2.49
N ARG A 262 13.06 5.12 -2.82
CA ARG A 262 13.74 6.32 -2.31
C ARG A 262 13.00 6.96 -1.15
N ARG A 263 11.67 6.94 -1.21
CA ARG A 263 10.81 7.43 -0.14
C ARG A 263 9.52 6.63 -0.10
N PHE A 264 9.10 6.28 1.11
CA PHE A 264 7.85 5.60 1.31
C PHE A 264 6.67 6.43 0.76
N ILE A 265 5.89 5.85 -0.15
CA ILE A 265 4.73 6.48 -0.79
C ILE A 265 3.56 5.50 -0.95
N TYR A 266 2.34 6.04 -1.00
CA TYR A 266 1.15 5.32 -1.44
C TYR A 266 0.40 6.18 -2.48
N PRO A 267 0.37 5.78 -3.76
CA PRO A 267 -0.41 6.49 -4.75
C PRO A 267 -1.91 6.53 -4.44
N HIS A 268 -2.57 7.62 -4.84
CA HIS A 268 -4.03 7.72 -4.77
C HIS A 268 -4.71 6.75 -5.75
N LYS A 269 -5.96 6.40 -5.42
CA LYS A 269 -6.85 5.54 -6.22
C LYS A 269 -6.90 6.01 -7.67
N GLY A 270 -6.79 5.08 -8.60
CA GLY A 270 -6.93 5.33 -10.03
C GLY A 270 -5.72 6.02 -10.68
N LEU A 271 -4.62 6.26 -9.96
CA LEU A 271 -3.46 6.96 -10.53
C LEU A 271 -2.93 6.25 -11.79
N LYS A 272 -2.84 4.92 -11.77
CA LYS A 272 -2.40 4.14 -12.93
C LYS A 272 -3.25 4.43 -14.18
N ASP A 273 -4.57 4.45 -14.03
CA ASP A 273 -5.48 4.71 -15.14
C ASP A 273 -5.40 6.16 -15.61
N THR A 274 -5.30 7.11 -14.68
CA THR A 274 -5.03 8.52 -14.99
C THR A 274 -3.76 8.67 -15.83
N LEU A 275 -2.67 7.99 -15.45
CA LEU A 275 -1.41 8.06 -16.19
C LEU A 275 -1.49 7.39 -17.56
N SER A 276 -2.18 6.26 -17.68
CA SER A 276 -2.45 5.62 -18.97
C SER A 276 -3.25 6.53 -19.91
N ARG A 277 -4.22 7.31 -19.38
CA ARG A 277 -5.00 8.28 -20.18
C ARG A 277 -4.18 9.51 -20.57
N LEU A 278 -3.42 10.08 -19.63
CA LEU A 278 -2.67 11.31 -19.84
C LEU A 278 -1.41 11.11 -20.69
N TYR A 279 -0.73 10.00 -20.50
CA TYR A 279 0.59 9.72 -21.06
C TYR A 279 0.65 8.28 -21.59
N PRO A 280 -0.10 7.97 -22.67
CA PRO A 280 -0.10 6.64 -23.26
C PRO A 280 1.32 6.26 -23.73
N LYS A 281 1.67 4.99 -23.50
CA LYS A 281 2.94 4.36 -23.86
C LYS A 281 2.68 3.06 -24.59
#